data_AF-A0A4C1XMA3-F1
#
_entry.id   AF-A0A4C1XMA3-F1
#
_cell.length_a   1.000
_cell.length_b   1.000
_cell.length_c   1.000
_cell.angle_alpha   90.00
_cell.angle_beta   90.00
_cell.angle_gamma   90.00
#
_symmetry.space_group_name_H-M   'P 1'
#
loop_
_entity.id
_entity.type
_entity.pdbx_description
1 polymer ?
#
loop_
_entity_poly.entity_id
_entity_poly.type
_entity_poly.pdbx_seq_one_letter_code
_entity_poly.pdbx_strand_id
1 'polypeptide(L)'
;MSQTQNKFALTLEVTQKAVSHRLKSSEMTDKQAVPVKKYLKTLDWEVLPHPLYSPDIVPSDYHLLRSMTHALSEQQFTSYEETTNWVDSWIALKDKEFFRLGM
;
A
#
# COMPACT_ATOMS: atom_id res chain seq x y z
N MET A 1 1.87 -53.22 3.71
CA MET A 1 1.41 -51.86 4.10
C MET A 1 2.63 -51.00 4.42
N SER A 2 3.05 -50.04 3.59
CA SER A 2 4.04 -49.04 4.07
C SER A 2 4.31 -47.82 3.16
N GLN A 3 4.09 -47.87 1.84
CA GLN A 3 4.50 -46.74 0.98
C GLN A 3 3.47 -45.59 0.93
N THR A 4 2.18 -45.92 0.91
CA THR A 4 1.11 -44.92 0.79
C THR A 4 0.99 -44.05 2.05
N GLN A 5 1.19 -44.63 3.25
CA GLN A 5 1.12 -43.91 4.52
C GLN A 5 2.27 -42.91 4.68
N ASN A 6 3.50 -43.30 4.29
CA ASN A 6 4.66 -42.40 4.32
C ASN A 6 4.50 -41.21 3.36
N LYS A 7 3.87 -41.41 2.20
CA LYS A 7 3.59 -40.31 1.25
C LYS A 7 2.61 -39.28 1.84
N PHE A 8 1.62 -39.73 2.60
CA PHE A 8 0.69 -38.83 3.29
C PHE A 8 1.36 -38.04 4.40
N ALA A 9 2.23 -38.68 5.21
CA ALA A 9 2.99 -38.01 6.25
C ALA A 9 3.92 -36.91 5.66
N LEU A 10 4.66 -37.22 4.60
CA LEU A 10 5.52 -36.24 3.91
C LEU A 10 4.72 -35.07 3.32
N THR A 11 3.54 -35.34 2.75
CA THR A 11 2.67 -34.30 2.19
C THR A 11 2.13 -33.38 3.28
N LEU A 12 1.79 -33.94 4.45
CA LEU A 12 1.33 -33.16 5.60
C LEU A 12 2.45 -32.25 6.14
N GLU A 13 3.67 -32.77 6.28
CA GLU A 13 4.81 -31.97 6.74
C GLU A 13 5.17 -30.85 5.78
N VAL A 14 5.18 -31.11 4.47
CA VAL A 14 5.43 -30.07 3.45
C VAL A 14 4.35 -29.00 3.50
N THR A 15 3.08 -29.40 3.69
CA THR A 15 1.96 -28.46 3.79
C THR A 15 2.03 -27.64 5.07
N GLN A 16 2.34 -28.27 6.21
CA GLN A 16 2.54 -27.58 7.50
C GLN A 16 3.71 -26.59 7.41
N LYS A 17 4.82 -26.99 6.78
CA LYS A 17 5.98 -26.12 6.57
C LYS A 17 5.65 -24.94 5.66
N ALA A 18 4.89 -25.15 4.59
CA ALA A 18 4.44 -24.09 3.69
C ALA A 18 3.45 -23.12 4.35
N VAL A 19 2.54 -23.63 5.20
CA VAL A 19 1.63 -22.79 6.00
C VAL A 19 2.42 -21.96 7.03
N SER A 20 3.37 -22.56 7.75
CA SER A 20 4.24 -21.85 8.69
C SER A 20 5.07 -20.76 8.00
N HIS A 21 5.64 -21.06 6.83
CA HIS A 21 6.38 -20.08 6.03
C HIS A 21 5.49 -18.92 5.56
N ARG A 22 4.24 -19.20 5.13
CA ARG A 22 3.27 -18.16 4.73
C ARG A 22 2.81 -17.29 5.90
N LEU A 23 2.56 -17.87 7.08
CA LEU A 23 2.26 -17.11 8.29
C LEU A 23 3.43 -16.19 8.67
N LYS A 24 4.67 -16.68 8.54
CA LYS A 24 5.89 -15.89 8.81
C LYS A 24 6.16 -14.79 7.78
N SER A 25 5.73 -14.95 6.52
CA SER A 25 5.78 -13.86 5.53
C SER A 25 4.66 -12.84 5.73
N SER A 26 3.52 -13.24 6.30
CA SER A 26 2.48 -12.32 6.76
C SER A 26 2.94 -11.49 7.97
N GLU A 27 3.77 -12.03 8.86
CA GLU A 27 4.43 -11.22 9.91
C GLU A 27 5.40 -10.18 9.32
N MET A 28 5.85 -10.33 8.07
CA MET A 28 6.70 -9.34 7.40
C MET A 28 5.93 -8.06 7.03
N THR A 29 4.60 -8.11 6.91
CA THR A 29 3.78 -6.89 6.82
C THR A 29 3.47 -6.26 8.19
N ASP A 30 3.71 -6.98 9.30
CA ASP A 30 3.46 -6.50 10.67
C ASP A 30 4.70 -5.84 11.31
N LYS A 31 5.92 -6.16 10.83
CA LYS A 31 7.18 -5.58 11.33
C LYS A 31 7.28 -4.06 11.13
N GLN A 32 6.68 -3.51 10.08
CA GLN A 32 6.54 -2.05 9.91
C GLN A 32 5.27 -1.50 10.58
N ALA A 33 4.22 -2.30 10.68
CA ALA A 33 2.96 -1.87 11.27
C ALA A 33 3.08 -1.58 12.78
N VAL A 34 3.86 -2.38 13.53
CA VAL A 34 4.03 -2.18 14.99
C VAL A 34 4.74 -0.86 15.34
N PRO A 35 5.90 -0.50 14.74
CA PRO A 35 6.53 0.79 14.96
C PRO A 35 5.66 1.98 14.54
N VAL A 36 4.99 1.90 13.38
CA VAL A 36 4.15 2.99 12.86
C VAL A 36 2.92 3.21 13.74
N LYS A 37 2.23 2.15 14.14
CA LYS A 37 1.08 2.25 15.07
C LYS A 37 1.49 2.86 16.41
N LYS A 38 2.67 2.52 16.94
CA LYS A 38 3.19 3.11 18.18
C LYS A 38 3.50 4.60 18.03
N TYR A 39 4.09 4.99 16.90
CA TYR A 39 4.39 6.39 16.59
C TYR A 39 3.12 7.24 16.44
N LEU A 40 2.13 6.77 15.68
CA LEU A 40 0.85 7.47 15.51
C LEU A 40 0.12 7.68 16.85
N LYS A 41 0.13 6.67 17.72
CA LYS A 41 -0.38 6.79 19.10
C LYS A 41 0.39 7.81 19.94
N THR A 42 1.69 7.97 19.72
CA THR A 42 2.52 8.95 20.43
C THR A 42 2.21 10.37 19.98
N LEU A 43 1.79 10.55 18.72
CA LEU A 43 1.34 11.82 18.16
C LEU A 43 -0.15 12.12 18.44
N ASP A 44 -0.86 11.21 19.11
CA ASP A 44 -2.32 11.29 19.36
C ASP A 44 -3.15 11.39 18.06
N TRP A 45 -2.68 10.73 16.99
CA TRP A 45 -3.38 10.71 15.71
C TRP A 45 -4.39 9.55 15.66
N GLU A 46 -5.66 9.89 15.39
CA GLU A 46 -6.70 8.89 15.15
C GLU A 46 -6.52 8.25 13.77
N VAL A 47 -6.44 6.91 13.74
CA VAL A 47 -6.37 6.15 12.49
C VAL A 47 -7.77 5.73 12.10
N LEU A 48 -8.28 6.31 11.02
CA LEU A 48 -9.60 5.95 10.49
C LEU A 48 -9.60 4.49 9.98
N PRO A 49 -10.68 3.73 10.23
CA PRO A 49 -10.79 2.36 9.74
C PRO A 49 -10.85 2.36 8.21
N HIS A 50 -9.88 1.71 7.55
CA HIS A 50 -9.86 1.55 6.11
C HIS A 50 -10.28 0.12 5.72
N PRO A 51 -11.33 -0.06 4.90
CA PRO A 51 -11.68 -1.37 4.37
C PRO A 51 -10.56 -1.91 3.46
N LEU A 52 -10.46 -3.23 3.37
CA LEU A 52 -9.43 -3.87 2.56
C LEU A 52 -9.69 -3.58 1.06
N TYR A 53 -8.67 -3.11 0.34
CA TYR A 53 -8.71 -2.84 -1.11
C TYR A 53 -9.83 -1.89 -1.55
N SER A 54 -9.90 -0.68 -0.98
CA SER A 54 -10.89 0.32 -1.38
C SER A 54 -10.26 1.62 -1.89
N PRO A 55 -9.62 1.61 -3.08
CA PRO A 55 -9.02 2.80 -3.67
C PRO A 55 -10.06 3.90 -3.95
N ASP A 56 -11.32 3.54 -4.21
CA ASP A 56 -12.43 4.51 -4.40
C ASP A 56 -12.76 5.32 -3.15
N ILE A 57 -12.28 4.86 -1.98
CA ILE A 57 -12.54 5.49 -0.68
C ILE A 57 -11.40 6.43 -0.29
N VAL A 58 -10.25 6.40 -0.99
CA VAL A 58 -9.09 7.21 -0.64
C VAL A 58 -9.06 8.49 -1.50
N PRO A 59 -9.26 9.68 -0.91
CA PRO A 59 -9.09 10.99 -1.57
C PRO A 59 -7.87 11.13 -2.46
N SER A 60 -6.72 10.60 -2.04
CA SER A 60 -5.49 10.63 -2.84
C SER A 60 -5.66 9.89 -4.15
N ASP A 61 -6.28 8.72 -4.13
CA ASP A 61 -6.30 7.81 -5.26
C ASP A 61 -7.36 8.22 -6.28
N TYR A 62 -8.59 8.52 -5.82
CA TYR A 62 -9.69 8.84 -6.71
C TYR A 62 -9.65 10.27 -7.27
N HIS A 63 -9.11 11.24 -6.52
CA HIS A 63 -9.14 12.65 -6.88
C HIS A 63 -7.77 13.19 -7.28
N LEU A 64 -6.80 13.16 -6.36
CA LEU A 64 -5.50 13.80 -6.55
C LEU A 64 -4.68 13.07 -7.64
N LEU A 65 -4.39 11.78 -7.44
CA LEU A 65 -3.60 10.96 -8.34
C LEU A 65 -4.30 10.77 -9.68
N ARG A 66 -5.63 10.65 -9.68
CA ARG A 66 -6.41 10.59 -10.92
C ARG A 66 -6.25 11.88 -11.73
N SER A 67 -6.46 13.04 -11.12
CA SER A 67 -6.28 14.34 -11.78
C SER A 67 -4.85 14.55 -12.27
N MET A 68 -3.86 14.11 -11.48
CA MET A 68 -2.45 14.20 -11.85
C MET A 68 -2.12 13.29 -13.02
N THR A 69 -2.66 12.06 -13.05
CA THR A 69 -2.47 11.12 -14.15
C THR A 69 -3.00 11.70 -15.47
N HIS A 70 -4.13 12.41 -15.42
CA HIS A 70 -4.64 13.12 -16.59
C HIS A 70 -3.72 14.27 -17.03
N ALA A 71 -3.12 15.01 -16.10
CA ALA A 71 -2.16 16.06 -16.45
C ALA A 71 -0.81 15.50 -16.96
N LEU A 72 -0.46 14.28 -16.55
CA LEU A 72 0.77 13.59 -16.94
C LEU A 72 0.67 12.93 -18.32
N SER A 73 -0.53 12.68 -18.85
CA SER A 73 -0.68 11.90 -20.09
C SER A 73 -0.03 12.53 -21.32
N GLU A 74 0.27 13.83 -21.27
CA GLU A 74 0.89 14.58 -22.38
C GLU A 74 2.36 14.92 -22.13
N GLN A 75 2.92 14.52 -20.97
CA GLN A 75 4.23 14.94 -20.52
C GLN A 75 5.29 13.85 -20.70
N GLN A 76 6.48 14.27 -21.15
CA GLN A 76 7.69 13.44 -21.15
C GLN A 76 8.76 14.15 -20.35
N PHE A 77 9.41 13.43 -19.45
CA PHE A 77 10.50 13.95 -18.63
C PHE A 77 11.81 13.30 -19.03
N THR A 78 12.87 14.10 -19.04
CA THR A 78 14.23 13.66 -19.39
C THR A 78 15.10 13.42 -18.16
N SER A 79 14.65 13.88 -16.99
CA SER A 79 15.37 13.73 -15.72
C SER A 79 14.44 13.59 -14.51
N TYR A 80 15.01 13.09 -13.42
CA TYR A 80 14.34 13.04 -12.13
C TYR A 80 14.01 14.44 -11.60
N GLU A 81 14.96 15.38 -11.70
CA GLU A 81 14.77 16.76 -11.25
C GLU A 81 13.61 17.44 -11.96
N GLU A 82 13.48 17.24 -13.27
CA GLU A 82 12.37 17.76 -14.07
C GLU A 82 11.02 17.18 -13.60
N THR A 83 10.99 15.88 -13.28
CA THR A 83 9.79 15.22 -12.74
C THR A 83 9.41 15.80 -11.39
N THR A 84 10.38 15.96 -10.48
CA THR A 84 10.14 16.54 -9.15
C THR A 84 9.63 17.97 -9.23
N ASN A 85 10.29 18.82 -10.04
CA ASN A 85 9.89 20.20 -10.23
C ASN A 85 8.49 20.33 -10.83
N TRP A 86 8.13 19.43 -11.77
CA TRP A 86 6.79 19.41 -12.35
C TRP A 86 5.73 19.04 -11.31
N VAL A 87 5.97 18.01 -10.49
CA VAL A 87 5.04 17.58 -9.43
C VAL A 87 4.84 18.70 -8.41
N ASP A 88 5.92 19.32 -7.95
CA ASP A 88 5.87 20.43 -6.98
C ASP A 88 5.08 21.61 -7.54
N SER A 89 5.34 21.99 -8.79
CA SER A 89 4.63 23.06 -9.48
C SER A 89 3.14 22.73 -9.68
N TRP A 90 2.82 21.50 -10.06
CA TRP A 90 1.45 21.07 -10.31
C TRP A 90 0.62 21.07 -9.02
N ILE A 91 1.20 20.63 -7.90
CA ILE A 91 0.56 20.68 -6.57
C ILE A 91 0.37 22.13 -6.13
N ALA A 92 1.41 22.97 -6.26
CA ALA A 92 1.36 24.39 -5.88
C ALA A 92 0.33 25.20 -6.69
N LEU A 93 0.01 24.76 -7.90
CA LEU A 93 -1.02 25.38 -8.74
C LEU A 93 -2.45 25.07 -8.28
N LYS A 94 -2.67 24.03 -7.46
CA LYS A 94 -4.01 23.68 -6.98
C LYS A 94 -4.44 24.62 -5.87
N ASP A 95 -5.65 25.14 -6.01
CA ASP A 95 -6.26 25.94 -4.97
C ASP A 95 -6.79 25.05 -3.84
N LYS A 96 -7.17 25.69 -2.73
CA LYS A 96 -7.75 24.99 -1.57
C LYS A 96 -9.04 24.25 -1.93
N GLU A 97 -9.81 24.79 -2.87
CA GLU A 97 -11.10 24.22 -3.30
C GLU A 97 -10.92 22.90 -4.02
N PHE A 98 -9.87 22.75 -4.82
CA PHE A 98 -9.50 21.49 -5.44
C PHE A 98 -9.33 20.38 -4.39
N PHE A 99 -8.62 20.62 -3.30
CA PHE A 99 -8.44 19.62 -2.23
C PHE A 99 -9.73 19.38 -1.44
N ARG A 100 -10.53 20.43 -1.20
CA ARG A 100 -11.82 20.31 -0.50
C ARG A 100 -12.81 19.44 -1.25
N LEU A 101 -12.85 19.53 -2.58
CA LEU A 101 -13.74 18.72 -3.42
C LEU A 101 -13.31 17.25 -3.51
N GLY A 102 -12.05 16.95 -3.21
CA GLY A 102 -11.51 15.59 -3.20
C GLY A 102 -11.59 14.88 -1.85
N MET A 103 -12.11 15.54 -0.81
CA MET A 103 -12.25 14.99 0.55
C MET A 103 -13.64 14.41 0.79
#